data_AF-A0A3M1S0X8-F1
#
_entry.id   AF-A0A3M1S0X8-F1
#
_cell.length_a   1.000
_cell.length_b   1.000
_cell.length_c   1.000
_cell.angle_alpha   90.00
_cell.angle_beta   90.00
_cell.angle_gamma   90.00
#
_symmetry.space_group_name_H-M   'P 1'
#
loop_
_entity.id
_entity.type
_entity.pdbx_description
1 polymer ?
#
loop_
_entity_poly.entity_id
_entity_poly.type
_entity_poly.pdbx_seq_one_letter_code
_entity_poly.pdbx_strand_id
1 'polypeptide(L)' 'MSECFYYLLSKIDYEEGLKLQRAAFQKVSSGDVGNILLLLEHNPVITLGRRGKKENLLVEESFLKEKGIGLYNVERGG' A
#
# COMPACT_ATOMS: atom_id res chain seq x y z
N MET A 1 -11.39 -18.33 -18.01
CA MET A 1 -11.08 -17.45 -16.86
C MET A 1 -9.61 -17.65 -16.56
N SER A 2 -8.81 -16.59 -16.46
CA SER A 2 -7.39 -16.71 -16.12
C SER A 2 -7.26 -17.07 -14.62
N GLU A 3 -6.33 -17.95 -14.29
CA GLU A 3 -6.05 -18.32 -12.89
C GLU A 3 -5.58 -17.11 -12.08
N CYS A 4 -6.00 -17.04 -10.82
CA CYS A 4 -5.63 -15.98 -9.88
C CYS A 4 -5.16 -16.62 -8.57
N PHE A 5 -3.91 -16.34 -8.21
CA PHE A 5 -3.31 -16.75 -6.95
C PHE A 5 -3.65 -15.71 -5.87
N TYR A 6 -4.01 -16.17 -4.67
CA TYR A 6 -4.18 -15.27 -3.54
C TYR A 6 -3.17 -15.56 -2.44
N TYR A 7 -2.73 -14.51 -1.76
CA TYR A 7 -1.86 -14.60 -0.59
C TYR A 7 -2.55 -13.88 0.57
N LEU A 8 -2.80 -14.62 1.65
CA LEU A 8 -3.27 -14.06 2.91
C LEU A 8 -2.04 -13.75 3.78
N LEU A 9 -1.80 -12.48 4.01
CA LEU A 9 -0.66 -11.98 4.78
C LEU A 9 -1.14 -11.52 6.16
N SER A 10 -0.22 -11.46 7.11
CA SER A 10 -0.46 -10.85 8.41
C SER A 10 -0.56 -9.33 8.31
N LYS A 11 -0.78 -8.69 9.46
CA LYS A 11 -0.61 -7.25 9.59
C LYS A 11 0.86 -6.88 9.35
N ILE A 12 1.12 -5.95 8.44
CA ILE A 12 2.46 -5.52 8.04
C ILE A 12 2.56 -3.99 7.90
N ASP A 13 3.76 -3.45 7.85
CA ASP A 13 3.95 -2.03 7.57
C ASP A 13 3.56 -1.70 6.12
N TYR A 14 3.13 -0.46 5.89
CA TYR A 14 2.70 -0.01 4.57
C TYR A 14 3.81 -0.11 3.53
N GLU A 15 5.04 0.24 3.90
CA GLU A 15 6.19 0.18 3.00
C GLU A 15 6.50 -1.26 2.56
N GLU A 16 6.36 -2.23 3.47
CA GLU A 16 6.51 -3.65 3.14
C GLU A 16 5.43 -4.10 2.15
N GLY A 17 4.17 -3.72 2.39
CA GLY A 17 3.09 -3.96 1.45
C GLY A 17 3.34 -3.35 0.07
N LEU A 18 3.92 -2.15 0.01
CA LEU A 18 4.28 -1.50 -1.26
C LEU A 18 5.40 -2.26 -1.99
N LYS A 19 6.39 -2.80 -1.26
CA LYS A 19 7.43 -3.66 -1.84
C LYS A 19 6.84 -4.95 -2.41
N LEU A 20 5.92 -5.59 -1.68
CA LEU A 20 5.21 -6.79 -2.15
C LEU A 20 4.38 -6.50 -3.40
N GLN A 21 3.65 -5.38 -3.43
CA GLN A 21 2.89 -4.97 -4.60
C GLN A 21 3.79 -4.77 -5.83
N ARG A 22 4.95 -4.11 -5.68
CA ARG A 22 5.91 -3.92 -6.77
C ARG A 22 6.48 -5.25 -7.28
N ALA A 23 6.84 -6.16 -6.37
CA ALA A 23 7.34 -7.48 -6.74
C ALA A 23 6.27 -8.31 -7.48
N ALA A 24 5.04 -8.33 -6.96
CA ALA A 24 3.91 -9.00 -7.61
C ALA A 24 3.62 -8.41 -8.99
N PHE A 25 3.62 -7.07 -9.11
CA PHE A 25 3.44 -6.40 -10.40
C PHE A 25 4.48 -6.84 -11.42
N GLN A 26 5.77 -6.83 -11.07
CA GLN A 26 6.84 -7.25 -11.98
C GLN A 26 6.65 -8.70 -12.49
N LYS A 27 6.23 -9.60 -11.60
CA LYS A 27 5.98 -11.00 -11.93
C LYS A 27 4.75 -11.17 -12.84
N VAL A 28 3.66 -10.45 -12.57
CA VAL A 28 2.46 -10.49 -13.41
C VAL A 28 2.71 -9.84 -14.77
N SER A 29 3.38 -8.68 -14.80
CA SER A 29 3.61 -7.92 -16.03
C SER A 29 4.61 -8.58 -16.99
N SER A 30 5.53 -9.39 -16.46
CA SER A 30 6.47 -10.19 -17.27
C SER A 30 5.82 -11.47 -17.82
N GLY A 31 4.64 -11.86 -17.30
CA GLY A 31 4.01 -13.13 -17.63
C GLY A 31 4.62 -14.34 -16.91
N ASP A 32 5.52 -14.13 -15.95
CA ASP A 32 6.13 -15.19 -15.13
C ASP A 32 5.07 -15.97 -14.31
N VAL A 33 4.00 -15.28 -13.90
CA VAL A 33 2.92 -15.81 -13.07
C VAL A 33 1.56 -15.27 -13.52
N GLY A 34 0.49 -16.00 -13.21
CA GLY A 34 -0.90 -15.53 -13.38
C GLY A 34 -1.25 -14.38 -12.43
N ASN A 35 -2.53 -13.98 -12.41
CA ASN A 35 -2.98 -12.85 -11.58
C ASN A 35 -2.69 -13.10 -10.10
N ILE A 36 -2.41 -12.04 -9.34
CA ILE A 36 -2.13 -12.11 -7.89
C ILE A 36 -3.09 -11.19 -7.13
N LEU A 37 -3.71 -11.72 -6.07
CA LEU A 37 -4.47 -10.99 -5.06
C LEU A 37 -3.73 -11.03 -3.72
N LEU A 38 -3.35 -9.87 -3.19
CA LEU A 38 -2.76 -9.74 -1.85
C LEU A 38 -3.84 -9.30 -0.86
N LEU A 39 -4.09 -10.09 0.19
CA LEU A 39 -5.00 -9.78 1.29
C LEU A 39 -4.17 -9.57 2.55
N LEU A 40 -4.30 -8.39 3.17
CA LEU A 40 -3.45 -7.99 4.29
C LEU A 40 -4.09 -6.89 5.13
N GLU A 41 -3.49 -6.63 6.28
CA GLU A 41 -3.78 -5.47 7.13
C GLU A 41 -2.53 -4.62 7.31
N HIS A 42 -2.72 -3.33 7.61
CA HIS A 42 -1.60 -2.43 7.89
C HIS A 42 -1.59 -1.93 9.33
N ASN A 43 -0.39 -1.64 9.84
CA ASN A 43 -0.26 -0.70 10.96
C ASN A 43 -0.90 0.66 10.60
N PRO A 44 -1.37 1.44 11.58
CA PRO A 44 -2.03 2.72 11.33
C PRO A 44 -1.25 3.59 10.34
N VAL A 45 -1.87 3.91 9.21
CA VAL A 45 -1.22 4.62 8.12
C VAL A 45 -2.22 5.50 7.39
N ILE A 46 -1.79 6.72 7.05
CA ILE A 46 -2.46 7.61 6.11
C ILE A 46 -1.67 7.60 4.81
N THR A 47 -2.38 7.44 3.69
CA THR A 47 -1.76 7.50 2.35
C THR A 47 -2.39 8.62 1.55
N LEU A 48 -1.55 9.50 1.00
CA LEU A 48 -1.95 10.57 0.12
C LEU A 48 -1.75 10.11 -1.33
N GLY A 49 -2.84 10.01 -2.08
CA GLY A 49 -2.82 9.67 -3.50
C GLY A 49 -2.40 10.85 -4.38
N ARG A 50 -2.51 10.71 -5.71
CA ARG A 50 -2.11 11.76 -6.66
C ARG A 50 -2.81 13.11 -6.46
N ARG A 51 -4.04 13.12 -5.91
CA ARG A 51 -4.77 14.36 -5.60
C ARG A 51 -4.78 14.68 -4.11
N GLY A 52 -4.14 13.82 -3.30
CA GLY A 52 -3.93 14.06 -1.88
C GLY A 52 -3.02 15.26 -1.69
N LYS A 53 -3.50 16.26 -0.96
CA LYS A 53 -2.70 17.41 -0.56
C LYS A 53 -2.45 17.37 0.94
N LYS A 54 -1.40 18.05 1.39
CA LYS A 54 -1.09 18.16 2.82
C LYS A 54 -2.22 18.86 3.57
N GLU A 55 -2.92 19.79 2.94
CA GLU A 55 -4.11 20.46 3.49
C GLU A 55 -5.29 19.49 3.79
N ASN A 56 -5.28 18.27 3.25
CA ASN A 56 -6.27 17.25 3.61
C ASN A 56 -6.00 16.64 4.99
N LEU A 57 -4.82 16.86 5.57
CA LEU A 57 -4.50 16.44 6.93
C LEU A 57 -5.07 17.46 7.92
N LEU A 58 -5.93 16.99 8.82
CA LEU A 58 -6.51 17.81 9.90
C LEU A 58 -5.51 18.07 11.04
N VAL A 59 -4.36 17.41 11.00
CA VAL A 59 -3.32 17.43 12.03
C VAL A 59 -1.96 17.53 11.38
N GLU A 60 -0.99 18.09 12.10
CA GLU A 60 0.40 18.15 11.65
C GLU A 60 1.03 16.75 11.58
N GLU A 61 2.02 16.58 10.72
CA GLU A 61 2.76 15.33 10.57
C GLU A 61 3.47 14.89 11.87
N SER A 62 3.86 15.86 12.70
CA SER A 62 4.46 15.61 14.01
C SER A 62 3.49 14.89 14.95
N PHE A 63 2.20 15.24 14.92
CA PHE A 63 1.16 14.57 15.71
C PHE A 63 0.99 13.12 15.24
N LEU A 64 0.97 12.88 13.92
CA LEU A 64 0.89 11.52 13.37
C LEU A 64 2.08 10.67 13.83
N LYS A 65 3.29 11.24 13.76
CA LYS A 65 4.52 10.57 14.20
C LYS A 65 4.48 10.22 15.69
N GLU A 66 4.01 11.12 16.55
CA GLU A 66 3.85 10.87 17.99
C GLU A 66 2.85 9.74 18.27
N LYS A 67 1.79 9.63 17.46
CA LYS A 67 0.80 8.54 17.55
C LYS A 67 1.23 7.24 16.86
N GLY A 68 2.43 7.18 16.29
CA GLY A 68 2.91 6.01 15.56
C GLY A 68 2.12 5.73 14.28
N ILE A 69 1.54 6.76 13.66
CA ILE A 69 0.79 6.66 12.40
C ILE A 69 1.73 7.01 11.25
N GLY A 70 1.90 6.09 10.31
CA GLY A 70 2.69 6.33 9.10
C GLY A 70 1.99 7.32 8.15
N LEU A 71 2.76 8.11 7.42
CA LEU A 71 2.26 8.99 6.36
C LEU A 71 3.08 8.76 5.08
N TYR A 72 2.39 8.40 3.98
CA TYR A 72 3.05 8.12 2.69
C TYR A 72 2.36 8.84 1.54
N ASN A 73 3.17 9.46 0.66
CA ASN A 73 2.71 9.94 -0.63
C ASN A 73 2.86 8.82 -1.66
N VAL A 74 1.79 8.49 -2.38
CA VAL A 74 1.73 7.35 -3.30
C VAL A 74 1.00 7.69 -4.59
N GLU A 75 1.26 6.91 -5.63
CA GLU A 75 0.84 7.22 -6.99
C GLU A 75 -0.55 6.66 -7.35
N ARG A 76 -1.29 6.12 -6.37
CA ARG A 76 -2.67 5.67 -6.58
C ARG A 76 -3.58 6.86 -6.88
N GLY A 77 -4.69 6.59 -7.58
CA GLY A 77 -5.78 7.56 -7.71
C GLY A 77 -6.40 7.91 -6.36
N GLY A 78 -7.14 9.02 -6.35
CA GLY A 78 -7.69 9.64 -5.14
C GLY A 78 -6.90 10.85 -4.68
#